data_AF-A0A1L9PVT7-F1
#
_entry.id   AF-A0A1L9PVT7-F1
#
_cell.length_a   1.000
_cell.length_b   1.000
_cell.length_c   1.000
_cell.angle_alpha   90.00
_cell.angle_beta   90.00
_cell.angle_gamma   90.00
#
_symmetry.space_group_name_H-M   'P 1'
#
loop_
_entity.id
_entity.type
_entity.pdbx_description
1 polymer ?
#
loop_
_entity_poly.entity_id
_entity_poly.type
_entity_poly.pdbx_seq_one_letter_code
_entity_poly.pdbx_strand_id
1 'polypeptide(L)'
;MPAVQCIVAYPARKPNGELARFNLEYYLTKHMPMIDEYWGPCGLKAWDVFEFPLQSPLSGKDVEYSVLATLEFDSLEGLKNALQSKETRADVAMYCDVQPCIWVSEKVGSKCL
;
A
#
# COMPACT_ATOMS: atom_id res chain seq x y z
N MET A 1 -4.98 -17.76 -13.74
CA MET A 1 -5.90 -16.61 -13.57
C MET A 1 -5.06 -15.35 -13.71
N PRO A 2 -5.59 -14.21 -14.20
CA PRO A 2 -4.81 -12.98 -14.26
C PRO A 2 -4.43 -12.56 -12.83
N ALA A 3 -3.18 -12.15 -12.65
CA ALA A 3 -2.71 -11.62 -11.38
C ALA A 3 -3.52 -10.37 -11.01
N VAL A 4 -3.99 -10.32 -9.76
CA VAL A 4 -4.70 -9.16 -9.20
C VAL A 4 -3.67 -8.22 -8.60
N GLN A 5 -3.71 -6.96 -9.04
CA GLN A 5 -2.89 -5.90 -8.46
C GLN A 5 -3.73 -5.11 -7.46
N CYS A 6 -3.29 -5.10 -6.21
CA CYS A 6 -3.75 -4.17 -5.19
C CYS A 6 -2.76 -3.01 -5.08
N ILE A 7 -3.27 -1.79 -4.92
CA ILE A 7 -2.48 -0.58 -4.71
C ILE A 7 -2.99 0.05 -3.43
N VAL A 8 -2.09 0.33 -2.49
CA VAL A 8 -2.38 1.00 -1.22
C VAL A 8 -1.60 2.31 -1.21
N ALA A 9 -2.31 3.43 -1.28
CA ALA A 9 -1.72 4.77 -1.37
C ALA A 9 -2.04 5.58 -0.10
N TYR A 10 -1.01 6.11 0.55
CA TYR A 10 -1.13 6.88 1.79
C TYR A 10 -1.07 8.39 1.51
N PRO A 11 -2.14 9.14 1.84
CA PRO A 11 -2.16 10.58 1.64
C PRO A 11 -0.97 11.28 2.30
N ALA A 12 -0.38 12.26 1.62
CA ALA A 12 0.70 13.09 2.19
C ALA A 12 0.19 14.04 3.29
N ARG A 13 -1.11 14.34 3.25
CA ARG A 13 -1.77 15.30 4.15
C ARG A 13 -3.08 14.75 4.68
N LYS A 14 -3.46 15.24 5.86
CA LYS A 14 -4.77 15.05 6.48
C LYS A 14 -5.83 15.92 5.79
N PRO A 15 -7.14 15.68 6.03
CA PRO A 15 -8.21 16.51 5.47
C PRO A 15 -8.11 18.00 5.82
N ASN A 16 -7.48 18.35 6.94
CA ASN A 16 -7.25 19.75 7.36
C ASN A 16 -6.00 20.39 6.72
N GLY A 17 -5.26 19.67 5.86
CA GLY A 17 -4.06 20.16 5.17
C GLY A 17 -2.73 19.94 5.92
N GLU A 18 -2.76 19.51 7.18
CA GLU A 18 -1.55 19.15 7.92
C GLU A 18 -0.85 17.94 7.32
N LEU A 19 0.47 17.83 7.47
CA LEU A 19 1.20 16.64 7.04
C LEU A 19 0.72 15.41 7.80
N ALA A 20 0.51 14.32 7.07
CA ALA A 20 0.24 13.02 7.66
C ALA A 20 1.51 12.48 8.32
N ARG A 21 1.36 11.84 9.48
CA ARG A 21 2.44 11.06 10.08
C ARG A 21 2.55 9.74 9.34
N PHE A 22 3.75 9.42 8.86
CA PHE A 22 4.07 8.10 8.34
C PHE A 22 5.44 7.65 8.85
N ASN A 23 5.49 6.55 9.61
CA ASN A 23 6.74 5.94 10.06
C ASN A 23 7.15 4.83 9.09
N LEU A 24 7.96 5.19 8.09
CA LEU A 24 8.40 4.27 7.05
C LEU A 24 9.27 3.12 7.60
N GLU A 25 10.10 3.39 8.62
CA GLU A 25 10.92 2.36 9.26
C GLU A 25 10.06 1.29 9.93
N TYR A 26 9.04 1.69 10.71
CA TYR A 26 8.10 0.74 11.30
C TYR A 26 7.32 0.00 10.21
N TYR A 27 6.87 0.72 9.18
CA TYR A 27 6.13 0.12 8.06
C TYR A 27 6.93 -1.02 7.42
N LEU A 28 8.21 -0.79 7.09
CA LEU A 28 9.04 -1.79 6.44
C LEU A 28 9.51 -2.91 7.38
N THR A 29 9.81 -2.61 8.65
CA THR A 29 10.42 -3.58 9.57
C THR A 29 9.42 -4.34 10.45
N LYS A 30 8.16 -3.90 10.51
CA LYS A 30 7.10 -4.51 11.33
C LYS A 30 5.85 -4.80 10.51
N HIS A 31 5.31 -3.79 9.82
CA HIS A 31 4.05 -3.97 9.11
C HIS A 31 4.19 -4.90 7.90
N MET A 32 5.17 -4.68 7.03
CA MET A 32 5.33 -5.53 5.83
C MET A 32 5.63 -7.01 6.15
N PRO A 33 6.47 -7.35 7.14
CA PRO A 33 6.60 -8.73 7.61
C PRO A 33 5.28 -9.33 8.13
N MET A 34 4.45 -8.53 8.82
CA MET A 34 3.11 -8.95 9.23
C MET A 34 2.21 -9.17 8.00
N ILE A 35 2.29 -8.33 6.98
CA ILE A 35 1.58 -8.55 5.71
C ILE A 35 2.01 -9.87 5.07
N ASP A 36 3.31 -10.19 5.02
CA ASP A 36 3.78 -11.48 4.51
C ASP A 36 3.17 -12.66 5.28
N GLU A 37 3.18 -12.59 6.62
CA GLU A 37 2.66 -13.65 7.49
C GLU A 37 1.15 -13.87 7.34
N TYR A 38 0.37 -12.80 7.36
CA TYR A 38 -1.10 -12.89 7.36
C TYR A 38 -1.70 -12.95 5.96
N TRP A 39 -1.07 -12.32 4.95
CA TRP A 39 -1.61 -12.23 3.59
C TRP A 39 -0.96 -13.22 2.63
N GLY A 40 0.24 -13.74 2.94
CA GLY A 40 0.89 -14.82 2.20
C GLY A 40 -0.01 -16.05 2.00
N PRO A 41 -0.64 -16.59 3.05
CA PRO A 41 -1.60 -17.69 2.94
C PRO A 41 -2.85 -17.36 2.10
N CYS A 42 -3.17 -16.07 1.95
CA CYS A 42 -4.26 -15.60 1.09
C CYS A 42 -3.84 -15.42 -0.37
N GLY A 43 -2.61 -15.78 -0.75
CA GLY A 43 -2.12 -15.74 -2.13
C GLY A 43 -1.40 -14.45 -2.51
N LEU A 44 -0.91 -13.67 -1.55
CA LEU A 44 0.06 -12.61 -1.81
C LEU A 44 1.35 -13.20 -2.41
N LYS A 45 1.87 -12.59 -3.47
CA LYS A 45 3.05 -13.05 -4.21
C LYS A 45 4.24 -12.11 -4.15
N ALA A 46 3.97 -10.83 -4.18
CA ALA A 46 4.98 -9.81 -4.17
C ALA A 46 4.38 -8.51 -3.65
N TRP A 47 5.25 -7.67 -3.11
CA TRP A 47 4.93 -6.29 -2.86
C TRP A 47 6.15 -5.41 -3.14
N ASP A 48 5.88 -4.17 -3.54
CA ASP A 48 6.88 -3.11 -3.65
C ASP A 48 6.37 -1.89 -2.91
N VAL A 49 7.28 -1.13 -2.30
CA VAL A 49 6.97 0.11 -1.56
C VAL A 49 7.75 1.27 -2.18
N PHE A 50 7.04 2.36 -2.43
CA PHE A 50 7.57 3.58 -3.03
C PHE A 50 7.29 4.75 -2.10
N GLU A 51 8.33 5.55 -1.83
CA GLU A 51 8.22 6.84 -1.14
C GLU A 51 8.34 7.97 -2.16
N PHE A 52 7.50 8.99 -2.00
CA PHE A 52 7.52 10.19 -2.82
C PHE A 52 7.94 11.41 -1.99
N PRO A 53 8.74 12.32 -2.55
CA PRO A 53 8.96 13.62 -1.93
C PRO A 53 7.63 14.40 -1.83
N LEU A 54 7.50 15.25 -0.81
CA LEU A 54 6.29 16.06 -0.60
C LEU A 54 5.95 16.99 -1.77
N GLN A 55 6.94 17.31 -2.60
CA GLN A 55 6.76 18.03 -3.86
C GLN A 55 7.26 17.21 -5.04
N SER A 56 6.43 17.15 -6.07
CA SER A 56 6.76 16.47 -7.33
C SER A 56 8.04 17.09 -7.94
N PRO A 57 9.07 16.28 -8.25
CA PRO A 57 10.29 16.79 -8.87
C PRO A 57 10.07 17.25 -10.32
N LEU A 58 8.93 16.88 -10.93
CA LEU A 58 8.59 17.24 -12.30
C LEU A 58 7.79 18.55 -12.39
N SER A 59 6.91 18.81 -11.41
CA SER A 59 5.98 19.95 -11.46
C SER A 59 6.17 20.97 -10.33
N GLY A 60 6.93 20.64 -9.30
CA GLY A 60 7.08 21.44 -8.09
C GLY A 60 5.82 21.52 -7.22
N LYS A 61 4.72 20.88 -7.63
CA LYS A 61 3.46 20.87 -6.87
C LYS A 61 3.49 19.81 -5.78
N ASP A 62 2.75 20.08 -4.71
CA ASP A 62 2.54 19.12 -3.64
C ASP A 62 1.94 17.81 -4.17
N VAL A 63 2.43 16.68 -3.66
CA VAL A 63 1.90 15.35 -3.99
C VAL A 63 0.67 15.04 -3.13
N GLU A 64 -0.29 14.33 -3.71
CA GLU A 64 -1.46 13.87 -2.95
C GLU A 64 -1.11 12.69 -2.03
N TYR A 65 -0.17 11.84 -2.44
CA TYR A 65 0.24 10.63 -1.72
C TYR A 65 1.76 10.63 -1.51
N SER A 66 2.20 10.29 -0.30
CA SER A 66 3.61 10.27 0.09
C SER A 66 4.22 8.87 0.08
N VAL A 67 3.40 7.83 0.26
CA VAL A 67 3.82 6.43 0.21
C VAL A 67 2.81 5.63 -0.60
N LEU A 68 3.30 4.70 -1.44
CA LEU A 68 2.48 3.78 -2.20
C LEU A 68 3.07 2.37 -2.09
N ALA A 69 2.21 1.38 -1.87
CA ALA A 69 2.55 -0.02 -1.97
C ALA A 69 1.77 -0.69 -3.11
N THR A 70 2.45 -1.47 -3.93
CA THR A 70 1.83 -2.38 -4.89
C THR A 70 1.89 -3.79 -4.33
N LEU A 71 0.79 -4.53 -4.35
CA LEU A 71 0.73 -5.93 -3.91
C LEU A 71 0.11 -6.81 -4.98
N GLU A 72 0.79 -7.90 -5.35
CA GLU A 72 0.32 -8.87 -6.33
C GLU A 72 -0.32 -10.08 -5.64
N PHE A 73 -1.53 -10.44 -6.07
CA PHE A 73 -2.29 -11.57 -5.55
C PHE A 73 -2.68 -12.57 -6.64
N ASP A 74 -2.75 -13.85 -6.27
CA ASP A 74 -3.23 -14.94 -7.14
C ASP A 74 -4.68 -14.77 -7.60
N SER A 75 -5.52 -14.15 -6.75
CA SER A 75 -6.95 -14.02 -7.00
C SER A 75 -7.58 -12.88 -6.21
N LEU A 76 -8.72 -12.40 -6.71
CA LEU A 76 -9.52 -11.39 -6.04
C LEU A 76 -10.11 -11.90 -4.71
N GLU A 77 -10.46 -13.19 -4.64
CA GLU A 77 -10.94 -13.82 -3.42
C GLU A 77 -9.86 -13.84 -2.33
N GLY A 78 -8.63 -14.18 -2.71
CA GLY A 78 -7.46 -14.10 -1.84
C GLY A 78 -7.26 -12.70 -1.26
N LEU A 79 -7.27 -11.67 -2.11
CA LEU A 79 -7.19 -10.27 -1.67
C LEU A 79 -8.34 -9.90 -0.71
N LYS A 80 -9.57 -10.31 -1.01
CA LYS A 80 -10.73 -10.04 -0.12
C LYS A 80 -10.53 -10.66 1.25
N ASN A 81 -10.03 -11.89 1.31
CA ASN A 81 -9.76 -12.59 2.57
C ASN A 81 -8.63 -11.90 3.36
N ALA A 82 -7.56 -11.51 2.69
CA ALA A 82 -6.45 -10.77 3.29
C ALA A 82 -6.91 -9.45 3.96
N LEU A 83 -7.75 -8.68 3.27
CA LEU A 83 -8.33 -7.43 3.78
C LEU A 83 -9.26 -7.62 5.00
N GLN A 84 -9.67 -8.86 5.32
CA GLN A 84 -10.43 -9.16 6.53
C GLN A 84 -9.56 -9.38 7.78
N SER A 85 -8.23 -9.45 7.67
CA SER A 85 -7.35 -9.57 8.85
C SER A 85 -7.56 -8.37 9.78
N LYS A 86 -7.85 -8.67 11.05
CA LYS A 86 -8.04 -7.63 12.07
C LYS A 86 -6.69 -7.11 12.56
N GLU A 87 -5.70 -7.99 12.57
CA GLU A 87 -4.33 -7.76 13.00
C GLU A 87 -3.66 -6.71 12.12
N THR A 88 -3.64 -6.90 10.80
CA THR A 88 -2.99 -5.95 9.87
C THR A 88 -3.72 -4.62 9.80
N ARG A 89 -5.05 -4.61 9.94
CA ARG A 89 -5.83 -3.36 10.01
C ARG A 89 -5.60 -2.57 11.30
N ALA A 90 -5.46 -3.26 12.44
CA ALA A 90 -5.21 -2.60 13.72
C ALA A 90 -3.80 -1.99 13.78
N ASP A 91 -2.82 -2.61 13.11
CA ASP A 91 -1.44 -2.13 13.07
C ASP A 91 -1.25 -0.81 12.29
N VAL A 92 -2.20 -0.43 11.41
CA VAL A 92 -2.13 0.82 10.63
C VAL A 92 -1.88 2.06 11.50
N ALA A 93 -2.54 2.14 12.66
CA ALA A 93 -2.41 3.27 13.58
C ALA A 93 -1.00 3.38 14.20
N MET A 94 -0.18 2.32 14.16
CA MET A 94 1.18 2.33 14.70
C MET A 94 2.13 3.18 13.83
N TYR A 95 1.96 3.17 12.52
CA TYR A 95 2.84 3.89 11.60
C TYR A 95 2.17 5.05 10.86
N CYS A 96 0.85 5.05 10.68
CA CYS A 96 0.13 6.07 9.93
C CYS A 96 -1.00 6.71 10.75
N ASP A 97 -1.29 7.99 10.54
CA ASP A 97 -2.44 8.68 11.16
C ASP A 97 -3.55 9.07 10.18
N VAL A 98 -3.43 8.64 8.91
CA VAL A 98 -4.46 8.75 7.88
C VAL A 98 -4.83 7.38 7.31
N GLN A 99 -6.06 7.25 6.84
CA GLN A 99 -6.50 6.04 6.15
C GLN A 99 -5.92 6.01 4.73
N PRO A 100 -5.39 4.86 4.25
CA PRO A 100 -4.96 4.73 2.88
C PRO A 100 -6.15 4.68 1.91
N CYS A 101 -5.90 5.04 0.66
CA CYS A 101 -6.77 4.70 -0.46
C CYS A 101 -6.34 3.32 -1.02
N ILE A 102 -7.31 2.45 -1.31
CA ILE A 102 -7.05 1.14 -1.89
C ILE A 102 -7.69 1.05 -3.27
N TRP A 103 -6.89 0.72 -4.27
CA TRP A 103 -7.34 0.42 -5.63
C TRP A 103 -7.02 -1.03 -5.98
N VAL A 104 -7.91 -1.64 -6.77
CA VAL A 104 -7.76 -3.02 -7.22
C VAL A 104 -7.91 -3.04 -8.74
N SER A 105 -6.99 -3.72 -9.41
CA SER A 105 -6.98 -3.83 -10.87
C SER A 105 -6.49 -5.19 -11.32
N GLU A 106 -6.76 -5.53 -12.57
CA GLU A 106 -6.17 -6.67 -13.25
C GLU A 106 -5.06 -6.18 -14.18
N LYS A 107 -3.99 -6.97 -14.30
CA LYS A 107 -2.92 -6.68 -15.25
C LYS A 107 -3.39 -6.97 -16.68
N VAL A 108 -3.51 -5.91 -17.49
CA VAL A 108 -3.96 -6.00 -18.90
C VAL A 108 -2.82 -6.04 -19.92
N GLY A 109 -1.56 -5.89 -19.49
CA GLY A 109 -0.39 -5.98 -20.35
C GLY A 109 0.93 -5.78 -19.60
N SER A 110 2.03 -6.25 -20.19
CA SER A 110 3.40 -5.92 -19.75
C SER A 110 4.40 -6.14 -20.87
N LYS A 111 5.52 -5.41 -20.81
CA LYS A 111 6.69 -5.59 -21.66
C LYS A 111 7.95 -5.42 -20.81
N CYS A 112 8.85 -6.40 -20.86
CA CYS A 112 10.23 -6.23 -20.41
C CYS A 112 11.04 -5.73 -21.62
N LEU A 113 11.92 -4.75 -21.44
CA LEU A 113 12.73 -4.16 -22.51
C LEU A 113 14.07 -4.87 -22.66
#